data_AF-A0A6L5XB21-F1
#
_entry.id   AF-A0A6L5XB21-F1
#
_cell.length_a   1.000
_cell.length_b   1.000
_cell.length_c   1.000
_cell.angle_alpha   90.00
_cell.angle_beta   90.00
_cell.angle_gamma   90.00
#
_symmetry.space_group_name_H-M   'P 1'
#
loop_
_entity.id
_entity.type
_entity.pdbx_description
1 polymer ?
#
loop_
_entity_poly.entity_id
_entity_poly.type
_entity_poly.pdbx_seq_one_letter_code
_entity_poly.pdbx_strand_id
1 'polypeptide(L)'
;MGHFVLRTKNGYDFLEVASALQKSIRRDDVVVAAFFGVELWQSGYANYLWKRLYTISAEDCWGLITHEIDALHNGYELVNKGSKEPKGRIFIGKAIILLCECYKSRDADHLNNLAVDKLALTDPQILAALDDARREPLDVPEYTFDIHTKKGRKMGKTKAQFFHDEHEALSPRMPGLFDNLVP
;
A
#
# COMPACT_ATOMS: atom_id res chain seq x y z
N MET A 1 37.00 5.97 9.21
CA MET A 1 35.81 6.66 9.76
C MET A 1 34.94 5.61 10.44
N GLY A 2 34.64 5.76 11.73
CA GLY A 2 33.79 4.79 12.43
C GLY A 2 32.36 4.85 11.89
N HIS A 3 31.78 3.71 11.51
CA HIS A 3 30.38 3.62 11.14
C HIS A 3 29.51 4.01 12.36
N PHE A 4 28.72 5.07 12.24
CA PHE A 4 27.75 5.45 13.26
C PHE A 4 26.60 4.43 13.22
N VAL A 5 26.49 3.60 14.26
CA VAL A 5 25.43 2.59 14.39
C VAL A 5 24.30 3.19 15.23
N LEU A 6 23.12 3.36 14.63
CA LEU A 6 21.93 3.82 15.34
C LEU A 6 21.43 2.69 16.25
N ARG A 7 21.23 2.98 17.54
CA ARG A 7 20.84 1.99 18.54
C ARG A 7 19.57 2.41 19.29
N THR A 8 18.82 1.42 19.70
CA THR A 8 17.67 1.56 20.60
C THR A 8 18.11 1.76 22.06
N LYS A 9 17.17 2.10 22.94
CA LYS A 9 17.43 2.36 24.37
C LYS A 9 18.09 1.17 25.07
N ASN A 10 17.76 -0.07 24.68
CA ASN A 10 18.33 -1.29 25.25
C ASN A 10 19.56 -1.78 24.49
N GLY A 11 20.10 -0.97 23.58
CA GLY A 11 21.36 -1.22 22.90
C GLY A 11 21.26 -2.09 21.63
N TYR A 12 20.07 -2.53 21.23
CA TYR A 12 19.88 -3.25 19.96
C TYR A 12 20.15 -2.34 18.77
N ASP A 13 20.65 -2.92 17.68
CA ASP A 13 20.75 -2.23 16.40
C ASP A 13 19.36 -1.83 15.90
N PHE A 14 19.22 -0.59 15.47
CA PHE A 14 17.94 -0.03 15.04
C PHE A 14 17.33 -0.77 13.82
N LEU A 15 18.17 -1.14 12.85
CA LEU A 15 17.70 -1.80 11.62
C LEU A 15 17.31 -3.25 11.91
N GLU A 16 18.03 -3.93 12.81
CA GLU A 16 17.66 -5.27 13.28
C GLU A 16 16.31 -5.26 14.00
N VAL A 17 16.07 -4.31 14.89
CA VAL A 17 14.78 -4.16 15.59
C VAL A 17 13.64 -3.90 14.61
N ALA A 18 13.83 -2.99 13.65
CA ALA A 18 12.84 -2.70 12.63
C ALA A 18 12.52 -3.93 11.76
N SER A 19 13.56 -4.66 11.37
CA SER A 19 13.46 -5.91 10.61
C SER A 19 12.73 -7.00 11.40
N ALA A 20 13.01 -7.13 12.70
CA ALA A 20 12.38 -8.09 13.58
C ALA A 20 10.90 -7.78 13.79
N LEU A 21 10.52 -6.51 13.96
CA LEU A 21 9.12 -6.07 14.00
C LEU A 21 8.35 -6.50 12.74
N GLN A 22 8.86 -6.17 11.56
CA GLN A 22 8.19 -6.54 10.30
C GLN A 22 8.07 -8.06 10.14
N LYS A 23 9.16 -8.79 10.41
CA LYS A 23 9.18 -10.25 10.27
C LYS A 23 8.28 -10.97 11.26
N SER A 24 8.12 -10.45 12.47
CA SER A 24 7.22 -11.02 13.48
C SER A 24 5.76 -10.76 13.13
N ILE A 25 5.40 -9.54 12.67
CA ILE A 25 4.04 -9.25 12.20
C ILE A 25 3.66 -10.12 10.99
N ARG A 26 4.56 -10.30 10.01
CA ARG A 26 4.34 -11.20 8.87
C ARG A 26 4.06 -12.65 9.27
N ARG A 27 4.51 -13.07 10.45
CA ARG A 27 4.42 -14.44 10.99
C ARG A 27 3.44 -14.57 12.15
N ASP A 28 2.64 -13.54 12.41
CA ASP A 28 1.64 -13.50 13.48
C ASP A 28 2.23 -13.69 14.88
N ASP A 29 3.53 -13.43 15.05
CA ASP A 29 4.21 -13.49 16.35
C ASP A 29 4.00 -12.17 17.11
N VAL A 30 2.82 -12.05 17.72
CA VAL A 30 2.38 -10.85 18.43
C VAL A 30 3.29 -10.50 19.61
N VAL A 31 3.90 -11.50 20.26
CA VAL A 31 4.76 -11.27 21.43
C VAL A 31 6.04 -10.58 21.01
N VAL A 32 6.71 -11.11 19.99
CA VAL A 32 7.93 -10.52 19.44
C VAL A 32 7.64 -9.16 18.79
N ALA A 33 6.54 -9.05 18.05
CA ALA A 33 6.12 -7.79 17.44
C ALA A 33 5.86 -6.71 18.49
N ALA A 34 5.12 -7.03 19.56
CA ALA A 34 4.84 -6.10 20.65
C ALA A 34 6.13 -5.64 21.35
N PHE A 35 7.07 -6.55 21.61
CA PHE A 35 8.36 -6.22 22.21
C PHE A 35 9.12 -5.19 21.37
N PHE A 36 9.35 -5.48 20.09
CA PHE A 36 10.13 -4.58 19.23
C PHE A 36 9.39 -3.29 18.86
N GLY A 37 8.05 -3.32 18.78
CA GLY A 37 7.23 -2.13 18.63
C GLY A 37 7.36 -1.18 19.83
N VAL A 38 7.30 -1.72 21.05
CA VAL A 38 7.52 -0.94 22.28
C VAL A 38 8.96 -0.45 22.38
N GLU A 39 9.94 -1.26 21.99
CA GLU A 39 11.35 -0.85 21.98
C GLU A 39 11.60 0.36 21.08
N LEU A 40 11.06 0.36 19.86
CA LEU A 40 11.15 1.50 18.94
C LEU A 40 10.46 2.74 19.52
N TRP A 41 9.27 2.59 20.07
CA TRP A 41 8.54 3.71 20.67
C TRP A 41 9.28 4.32 21.86
N GLN A 42 9.74 3.49 22.80
CA GLN A 42 10.49 3.94 23.99
C GLN A 42 11.87 4.51 23.65
N SER A 43 12.44 4.14 22.49
CA SER A 43 13.70 4.69 21.99
C SER A 43 13.53 6.04 21.27
N GLY A 44 12.31 6.59 21.23
CA GLY A 44 12.04 7.86 20.54
C GLY A 44 11.84 7.72 19.02
N TYR A 45 11.65 6.50 18.51
CA TYR A 45 11.49 6.22 17.08
C TYR A 45 10.02 6.04 16.65
N ALA A 46 9.07 6.66 17.36
CA ALA A 46 7.65 6.51 17.11
C ALA A 46 7.24 6.84 15.65
N ASN A 47 7.77 7.93 15.08
CA ASN A 47 7.47 8.29 13.68
C ASN A 47 7.93 7.22 12.69
N TYR A 48 9.07 6.59 12.95
CA TYR A 48 9.58 5.50 12.11
C TYR A 48 8.78 4.21 12.32
N LEU A 49 8.42 3.90 13.57
CA LEU A 49 7.55 2.78 13.89
C LEU A 49 6.23 2.87 13.12
N TRP A 50 5.55 4.02 13.13
CA TRP A 50 4.32 4.20 12.35
C TRP A 50 4.52 4.03 10.86
N LYS A 51 5.59 4.63 10.28
CA LYS A 51 5.95 4.40 8.88
C LYS A 51 6.12 2.92 8.56
N ARG A 52 6.75 2.15 9.46
CA ARG A 52 6.91 0.70 9.30
C ARG A 52 5.60 -0.06 9.40
N LEU A 53 4.74 0.25 10.38
CA LEU A 53 3.41 -0.37 10.50
C LEU A 53 2.57 -0.14 9.23
N TYR A 54 2.65 1.05 8.64
CA TYR A 54 2.05 1.38 7.35
C TYR A 54 2.62 0.56 6.18
N THR A 55 3.94 0.43 6.08
CA THR A 55 4.54 -0.41 5.05
C THR A 55 4.09 -1.86 5.21
N ILE A 56 4.10 -2.39 6.43
CA ILE A 56 3.70 -3.76 6.73
C ILE A 56 2.22 -3.99 6.40
N SER A 57 1.35 -3.02 6.67
CA SER A 57 -0.08 -3.14 6.36
C SER A 57 -0.37 -3.23 4.86
N ALA A 58 0.42 -2.53 4.04
CA ALA A 58 0.30 -2.59 2.59
C ALA A 58 1.07 -3.76 1.96
N GLU A 59 2.20 -4.15 2.53
CA GLU A 59 3.12 -5.16 1.98
C GLU A 59 2.70 -6.60 2.35
N ASP A 60 2.30 -6.83 3.60
CA ASP A 60 2.19 -8.16 4.19
C ASP A 60 0.75 -8.53 4.60
N CYS A 61 -0.21 -7.61 4.53
CA CYS A 61 -1.59 -7.82 4.98
C CYS A 61 -2.62 -7.68 3.84
N TRP A 62 -3.70 -8.44 3.92
CA TRP A 62 -4.80 -8.41 2.95
C TRP A 62 -5.88 -7.39 3.31
N GLY A 63 -6.61 -6.92 2.29
CA GLY A 63 -7.81 -6.10 2.46
C GLY A 63 -7.50 -4.64 2.79
N LEU A 64 -8.45 -3.97 3.46
CA LEU A 64 -8.42 -2.52 3.70
C LEU A 64 -7.76 -2.14 5.04
N ILE A 65 -6.93 -3.03 5.61
CA ILE A 65 -6.38 -2.85 6.95
C ILE A 65 -5.50 -1.60 7.07
N THR A 66 -4.86 -1.16 5.99
CA THR A 66 -4.08 0.10 5.95
C THR A 66 -4.91 1.31 6.35
N HIS A 67 -6.21 1.35 6.05
CA HIS A 67 -7.09 2.45 6.50
C HIS A 67 -7.29 2.45 8.03
N GLU A 68 -7.38 1.27 8.64
CA GLU A 68 -7.47 1.17 10.11
C GLU A 68 -6.14 1.59 10.76
N ILE A 69 -4.99 1.29 10.13
CA ILE A 69 -3.68 1.76 10.60
C ILE A 69 -3.58 3.28 10.52
N ASP A 70 -4.11 3.90 9.45
CA ASP A 70 -4.20 5.37 9.36
C ASP A 70 -5.07 5.95 10.47
N ALA A 71 -6.26 5.39 10.69
CA ALA A 71 -7.15 5.84 11.76
C ALA A 71 -6.49 5.76 13.14
N LEU A 72 -5.74 4.69 13.43
CA LEU A 72 -5.00 4.53 14.67
C LEU A 72 -3.84 5.53 14.80
N HIS A 73 -3.14 5.81 13.70
CA HIS A 73 -2.10 6.84 13.67
C HIS A 73 -2.70 8.23 13.92
N ASN A 74 -3.84 8.56 13.31
CA ASN A 74 -4.56 9.82 13.56
C ASN A 74 -4.98 9.95 15.03
N GLY A 75 -5.47 8.87 15.64
CA GLY A 75 -5.75 8.82 17.08
C GLY A 75 -4.50 9.02 17.95
N TYR A 76 -3.38 8.41 17.56
CA TYR A 76 -2.08 8.60 18.21
C TYR A 76 -1.61 10.07 18.15
N GLU A 77 -1.69 10.70 16.98
CA GLU A 77 -1.33 12.11 16.81
C GLU A 77 -2.25 13.03 17.63
N LEU A 78 -3.56 12.75 17.63
CA LEU A 78 -4.54 13.52 18.38
C LEU A 78 -4.21 13.57 19.87
N VAL A 79 -3.88 12.43 20.49
CA VAL A 79 -3.56 12.38 21.93
C VAL A 79 -2.18 12.94 22.27
N ASN A 80 -1.28 13.04 21.28
CA ASN A 80 0.04 13.62 21.45
C ASN A 80 0.09 15.11 21.12
N LYS A 81 -0.93 15.67 20.48
CA LYS A 81 -0.99 17.10 20.13
C LYS A 81 -0.85 17.98 21.37
N GLY A 82 0.22 18.78 21.39
CA GLY A 82 0.55 19.67 22.52
C GLY A 82 1.06 18.96 23.78
N SER A 83 1.28 17.65 23.73
CA SER A 83 1.89 16.89 24.82
C SER A 83 3.41 17.06 24.81
N LYS A 84 4.00 17.23 26.00
CA LYS A 84 5.47 17.22 26.18
C LYS A 84 6.04 15.81 26.31
N GLU A 85 5.21 14.88 26.76
CA GLU A 85 5.55 13.47 26.96
C GLU A 85 4.86 12.59 25.91
N PRO A 86 5.53 11.55 25.39
CA PRO A 86 4.93 10.63 24.44
C PRO A 86 3.81 9.83 25.09
N LYS A 87 2.64 9.86 24.46
CA LYS A 87 1.41 9.15 24.85
C LYS A 87 0.97 8.21 23.72
N GLY A 88 -0.17 7.54 23.92
CA GLY A 88 -0.84 6.83 22.83
C GLY A 88 -0.24 5.46 22.48
N ARG A 89 0.60 4.87 23.34
CA ARG A 89 1.12 3.50 23.15
C ARG A 89 0.01 2.46 22.90
N ILE A 90 -1.19 2.70 23.40
CA ILE A 90 -2.36 1.84 23.15
C ILE A 90 -2.72 1.73 21.66
N PHE A 91 -2.57 2.82 20.89
CA PHE A 91 -2.84 2.81 19.44
C PHE A 91 -1.83 1.95 18.70
N ILE A 92 -0.54 2.02 19.10
CA ILE A 92 0.52 1.17 18.57
C ILE A 92 0.24 -0.30 18.90
N GLY A 93 -0.11 -0.60 20.15
CA GLY A 93 -0.43 -1.97 20.56
C GLY A 93 -1.60 -2.54 19.77
N LYS A 94 -2.68 -1.76 19.59
CA LYS A 94 -3.82 -2.17 18.77
C LYS A 94 -3.44 -2.37 17.30
N ALA A 95 -2.63 -1.48 16.72
CA ALA A 95 -2.15 -1.63 15.35
C ALA A 95 -1.37 -2.94 15.16
N ILE A 96 -0.45 -3.26 16.08
CA ILE A 96 0.33 -4.50 16.02
C ILE A 96 -0.58 -5.73 16.09
N ILE A 97 -1.51 -5.77 17.05
CA ILE A 97 -2.45 -6.89 17.19
C ILE A 97 -3.27 -7.08 15.92
N LEU A 98 -3.86 -6.00 15.39
CA LEU A 98 -4.66 -6.07 14.17
C LEU A 98 -3.86 -6.54 12.96
N LEU A 99 -2.61 -6.11 12.81
CA LEU A 99 -1.76 -6.57 11.72
C LEU A 99 -1.37 -8.04 11.88
N CYS A 100 -1.11 -8.51 13.11
CA CYS A 100 -0.87 -9.93 13.38
C CYS A 100 -2.12 -10.80 13.14
N GLU A 101 -3.31 -10.32 13.48
CA GLU A 101 -4.57 -11.09 13.31
C GLU A 101 -5.17 -10.99 11.90
N CYS A 102 -4.71 -10.04 11.08
CA CYS A 102 -5.18 -9.86 9.72
C CYS A 102 -4.78 -11.05 8.82
N TYR A 103 -5.63 -11.40 7.85
CA TYR A 103 -5.20 -12.28 6.75
C TYR A 103 -3.96 -11.69 6.06
N LYS A 104 -3.00 -12.54 5.70
CA LYS A 104 -1.76 -12.11 5.07
C LYS A 104 -1.87 -12.22 3.55
N SER A 105 -1.42 -11.19 2.85
CA SER A 105 -1.18 -11.23 1.40
C SER A 105 0.08 -10.43 1.13
N ARG A 106 0.92 -10.95 0.25
CA ARG A 106 2.10 -10.26 -0.25
C ARG A 106 1.94 -9.82 -1.70
N ASP A 107 0.71 -9.77 -2.22
CA ASP A 107 0.48 -9.50 -3.65
C ASP A 107 0.91 -8.09 -4.05
N ALA A 108 0.80 -7.10 -3.18
CA ALA A 108 1.33 -5.76 -3.45
C ALA A 108 2.87 -5.76 -3.52
N ASP A 109 3.53 -6.47 -2.59
CA ASP A 109 4.98 -6.65 -2.61
C ASP A 109 5.44 -7.48 -3.81
N HIS A 110 4.71 -8.55 -4.13
CA HIS A 110 4.95 -9.36 -5.30
C HIS A 110 4.68 -8.56 -6.56
N LEU A 111 3.64 -7.74 -6.65
CA LEU A 111 3.45 -6.87 -7.81
C LEU A 111 4.60 -5.88 -7.92
N ASN A 112 5.06 -5.28 -6.83
CA ASN A 112 6.19 -4.36 -6.88
C ASN A 112 7.48 -5.10 -7.25
N ASN A 113 7.89 -6.12 -6.50
CA ASN A 113 9.14 -6.83 -6.74
C ASN A 113 9.06 -7.71 -8.01
N LEU A 114 7.90 -8.22 -8.40
CA LEU A 114 7.75 -8.96 -9.65
C LEU A 114 7.48 -8.05 -10.85
N ALA A 115 6.86 -6.88 -10.76
CA ALA A 115 6.77 -5.96 -11.91
C ALA A 115 8.05 -5.12 -12.05
N VAL A 116 8.70 -4.78 -10.93
CA VAL A 116 9.91 -3.93 -10.87
C VAL A 116 11.19 -4.79 -10.90
N ASP A 117 11.33 -5.83 -10.06
CA ASP A 117 12.50 -6.73 -10.10
C ASP A 117 12.33 -7.92 -11.05
N LYS A 118 11.09 -8.42 -11.27
CA LYS A 118 10.80 -9.47 -12.25
C LYS A 118 10.01 -9.03 -13.50
N LEU A 119 10.62 -8.14 -14.27
CA LEU A 119 10.70 -8.46 -15.71
C LEU A 119 11.39 -9.83 -15.99
N ALA A 120 11.79 -10.60 -14.97
CA ALA A 120 11.73 -12.06 -14.95
C ALA A 120 10.27 -12.62 -14.82
N LEU A 121 9.35 -12.08 -15.62
CA LEU A 121 8.13 -12.74 -16.05
C LEU A 121 8.60 -13.76 -17.10
N THR A 122 8.48 -15.06 -16.83
CA THR A 122 8.89 -16.10 -17.78
C THR A 122 7.94 -16.23 -18.96
N ASP A 123 6.95 -15.34 -19.09
CA ASP A 123 6.07 -15.25 -20.25
C ASP A 123 6.69 -14.36 -21.34
N PRO A 124 7.07 -14.91 -22.51
CA PRO A 124 7.65 -14.15 -23.61
C PRO A 124 6.77 -12.99 -24.10
N GLN A 125 5.46 -13.01 -23.86
CA GLN A 125 4.54 -11.97 -24.32
C GLN A 125 4.65 -10.66 -23.52
N ILE A 126 4.97 -10.75 -22.22
CA ILE A 126 5.01 -9.56 -21.34
C ILE A 126 6.36 -8.84 -21.45
N LEU A 127 7.44 -9.60 -21.68
CA LEU A 127 8.78 -9.07 -21.93
C LEU A 127 8.86 -8.25 -23.23
N ALA A 128 8.20 -8.71 -24.30
CA ALA A 128 8.07 -7.95 -25.55
C ALA A 128 7.30 -6.64 -25.32
N ALA A 129 6.16 -6.69 -24.62
CA ALA A 129 5.31 -5.51 -24.40
C ALA A 129 5.99 -4.36 -23.62
N LEU A 130 6.91 -4.65 -22.70
CA LEU A 130 7.57 -3.63 -21.87
C LEU A 130 8.84 -3.02 -22.51
N ASP A 131 9.59 -3.80 -23.29
CA ASP A 131 10.74 -3.29 -24.06
C ASP A 131 10.26 -2.60 -25.36
N ASP A 132 9.19 -3.11 -25.97
CA ASP A 132 8.43 -2.41 -27.01
C ASP A 132 7.86 -1.12 -26.43
N ALA A 133 7.12 -1.07 -25.31
CA ALA A 133 6.59 0.21 -24.80
C ALA A 133 7.63 1.34 -24.57
N ARG A 134 8.93 1.04 -24.47
CA ARG A 134 10.03 2.03 -24.46
C ARG A 134 10.67 2.30 -25.83
N ARG A 135 10.64 1.36 -26.77
CA ARG A 135 11.17 1.49 -28.16
C ARG A 135 10.07 1.78 -29.20
N GLU A 136 8.92 1.14 -29.07
CA GLU A 136 7.62 1.30 -29.71
C GLU A 136 6.55 1.66 -28.65
N PRO A 137 6.35 2.94 -28.33
CA PRO A 137 5.39 3.35 -27.30
C PRO A 137 4.02 2.72 -27.54
N LEU A 138 3.46 2.13 -26.48
CA LEU A 138 2.12 1.55 -26.50
C LEU A 138 1.16 2.57 -27.10
N ASP A 139 0.51 2.18 -28.18
CA ASP A 139 -0.59 2.96 -28.72
C ASP A 139 -1.63 3.08 -27.61
N VAL A 140 -1.89 4.33 -27.22
CA VAL A 140 -2.89 4.65 -26.21
C VAL A 140 -4.19 3.95 -26.63
N PRO A 141 -4.72 3.02 -25.79
CA PRO A 141 -5.82 2.16 -26.18
C PRO A 141 -7.00 2.97 -26.69
N GLU A 142 -7.71 2.47 -27.70
CA GLU A 142 -8.76 3.24 -28.37
C GLU A 142 -9.88 3.67 -27.41
N TYR A 143 -10.21 2.83 -26.42
CA TYR A 143 -11.19 3.16 -25.37
C TYR A 143 -10.82 4.42 -24.58
N THR A 144 -9.54 4.82 -24.56
CA THR A 144 -9.09 6.06 -23.94
C THR A 144 -9.68 7.29 -24.63
N PHE A 145 -9.96 7.21 -25.94
CA PHE A 145 -10.37 8.36 -26.74
C PHE A 145 -11.88 8.58 -26.70
N ASP A 146 -12.37 9.09 -25.57
CA ASP A 146 -13.78 9.44 -25.36
C ASP A 146 -14.10 10.92 -25.70
N ILE A 147 -15.33 11.36 -25.43
CA ILE A 147 -15.77 12.75 -25.57
C ILE A 147 -14.98 13.76 -24.71
N HIS A 148 -14.35 13.32 -23.61
CA HIS A 148 -13.54 14.17 -22.72
C HIS A 148 -12.11 14.35 -23.24
N THR A 149 -11.61 13.44 -24.08
CA THR A 149 -10.31 13.61 -24.75
C THR A 149 -10.36 14.49 -26.00
N LYS A 150 -9.26 15.18 -26.28
CA LYS A 150 -9.13 16.00 -27.51
C LYS A 150 -9.20 15.14 -28.78
N LYS A 151 -8.64 13.93 -28.76
CA LYS A 151 -8.65 12.99 -29.90
C LYS A 151 -10.04 12.40 -30.10
N GLY A 152 -10.72 11.96 -29.04
CA GLY A 152 -12.09 11.44 -29.15
C GLY A 152 -13.12 12.48 -29.61
N ARG A 153 -13.01 13.74 -29.16
CA ARG A 153 -13.84 14.84 -29.73
C ARG A 153 -13.61 15.03 -31.24
N LYS A 154 -12.37 14.96 -31.71
CA LYS A 154 -12.05 15.03 -33.14
C LYS A 154 -12.57 13.83 -33.93
N MET A 155 -12.65 12.66 -33.28
CA MET A 155 -13.23 11.43 -33.83
C MET A 155 -14.77 11.43 -33.81
N GLY A 156 -15.41 12.49 -33.29
CA GLY A 156 -16.87 12.59 -33.24
C GLY A 156 -17.53 11.74 -32.14
N LYS A 157 -16.76 11.26 -31.16
CA LYS A 157 -17.30 10.52 -30.00
C LYS A 157 -18.32 11.37 -29.27
N THR A 158 -19.40 10.76 -28.80
CA THR A 158 -20.52 11.46 -28.15
C THR A 158 -20.63 11.09 -26.68
N LYS A 159 -21.37 11.91 -25.91
CA LYS A 159 -21.66 11.63 -24.51
C LYS A 159 -22.48 10.34 -24.33
N ALA A 160 -23.39 10.04 -25.26
CA ALA A 160 -24.18 8.82 -25.22
C ALA A 160 -23.30 7.56 -25.40
N GLN A 161 -22.37 7.59 -26.36
CA GLN A 161 -21.38 6.52 -26.54
C GLN A 161 -20.49 6.35 -25.30
N PHE A 162 -20.03 7.44 -24.71
CA PHE A 162 -19.26 7.37 -23.45
C PHE A 162 -20.04 6.66 -22.34
N PHE A 163 -21.31 7.01 -22.12
CA PHE A 163 -22.13 6.37 -21.10
C PHE A 163 -22.29 4.86 -21.35
N HIS A 164 -22.49 4.44 -22.60
CA HIS A 164 -22.61 3.04 -22.97
C HIS A 164 -21.27 2.28 -22.82
N ASP A 165 -20.21 2.78 -23.47
CA ASP A 165 -18.89 2.14 -23.54
C ASP A 165 -18.28 1.94 -22.15
N GLU A 166 -18.32 2.97 -21.28
CA GLU A 166 -17.80 2.88 -19.91
C GLU A 166 -18.65 1.96 -19.02
N HIS A 167 -19.97 1.90 -19.25
CA HIS A 167 -20.87 1.05 -18.48
C HIS A 167 -20.71 -0.43 -18.79
N GLU A 168 -20.48 -0.77 -20.06
CA GLU A 168 -20.18 -2.13 -20.51
C GLU A 168 -18.76 -2.58 -20.15
N ALA A 169 -17.81 -1.65 -20.02
CA ALA A 169 -16.43 -1.97 -19.65
C ALA A 169 -16.24 -2.41 -18.18
N LEU A 170 -17.21 -2.12 -17.30
CA LEU A 170 -17.12 -2.50 -15.88
C LEU A 170 -17.13 -4.02 -15.73
N SER A 171 -16.04 -4.60 -15.21
CA SER A 171 -15.95 -6.03 -14.94
C SER A 171 -15.02 -6.35 -13.75
N PRO A 172 -15.50 -7.04 -12.70
CA PRO A 172 -16.90 -7.42 -12.49
C PRO A 172 -17.78 -6.19 -12.16
N ARG A 173 -18.95 -6.09 -12.79
CA ARG A 173 -19.90 -5.00 -12.53
C ARG A 173 -20.83 -5.32 -11.37
N MET A 174 -21.05 -4.33 -10.50
CA MET A 174 -22.14 -4.32 -9.53
C MET A 174 -23.32 -3.51 -10.08
N PRO A 175 -24.58 -3.96 -9.93
CA PRO A 175 -25.74 -3.19 -10.39
C PRO A 175 -25.82 -1.81 -9.74
N GLY A 176 -25.97 -0.77 -10.55
CA GLY A 176 -26.14 0.62 -10.15
C GLY A 176 -27.60 1.08 -10.14
N LEU A 177 -27.85 2.18 -9.44
CA LEU A 177 -29.19 2.76 -9.26
C LEU A 177 -29.84 3.25 -10.57
N PHE A 178 -29.03 3.55 -11.58
CA PHE A 178 -29.46 4.14 -12.86
C PHE A 178 -29.08 3.28 -14.07
N ASP A 179 -28.71 2.01 -13.87
CA ASP A 179 -28.29 1.11 -14.96
C ASP A 179 -29.38 0.99 -16.04
N ASN A 180 -30.65 1.09 -15.64
CA ASN A 180 -31.79 1.08 -16.56
C ASN A 180 -31.95 2.38 -17.38
N LEU A 181 -31.19 3.43 -17.06
CA LEU A 181 -31.21 4.73 -17.74
C LEU A 181 -29.94 4.96 -18.58
N VAL A 182 -28.93 4.10 -18.43
CA VAL A 182 -27.75 4.08 -19.27
C VAL A 182 -28.09 3.22 -20.51
N PRO A 183 -28.04 3.78 -21.73
CA PRO A 183 -28.43 3.07 -22.95
C PRO A 183 -27.49 1.93 -23.32
#